data_AF-A0A354HVN8-F1
#
_entry.id   AF-A0A354HVN8-F1
#
_cell.length_a   1.000
_cell.length_b   1.000
_cell.length_c   1.000
_cell.angle_alpha   90.00
_cell.angle_beta   90.00
_cell.angle_gamma   90.00
#
_symmetry.space_group_name_H-M   'P 1'
#
loop_
_entity.id
_entity.type
_entity.pdbx_description
1 polymer ?
#
loop_
_entity_poly.entity_id
_entity_poly.type
_entity_poly.pdbx_seq_one_letter_code
_entity_poly.pdbx_strand_id
1 'polypeptide(L)'
;MEIREIAISHYGPLRDVRHRPQPGLQVFYGPNESGKTLLIDAILKLMLGKRLKDFKDIDRVTGMPLGRVALAFEGKEHIFDGKTLLEDVTGLSSSDMRNLFVIRNKDLQISGQADYFSRINDQLTGMEGRRLTKLKEIVRNQGRMTRASSAAQLSKSQDFDWIGDKVAAAEKLAAEIREYLEQARTGQLDALERRLEESRRLLQAINRQIQDQEMAK
;
A
#
# COMPACT_ATOMS: atom_id res chain seq x y z
N MET A 1 0.87 -16.82 23.71
CA MET A 1 -0.26 -17.54 23.08
C MET A 1 -0.33 -18.93 23.66
N GLU A 2 -1.50 -19.39 24.08
CA GLU A 2 -1.68 -20.72 24.68
C GLU A 2 -3.00 -21.34 24.21
N ILE A 3 -3.00 -22.57 23.69
CA ILE A 3 -4.24 -23.27 23.30
C ILE A 3 -4.89 -23.86 24.55
N ARG A 4 -6.13 -23.42 24.85
CA ARG A 4 -6.90 -23.85 26.03
C ARG A 4 -7.80 -25.06 25.73
N GLU A 5 -8.41 -25.08 24.54
CA GLU A 5 -9.33 -26.14 24.14
C GLU A 5 -9.26 -26.36 22.63
N ILE A 6 -9.31 -27.62 22.21
CA ILE A 6 -9.47 -28.06 20.83
C ILE A 6 -10.75 -28.90 20.81
N ALA A 7 -11.75 -28.48 20.04
CA ALA A 7 -13.00 -29.19 19.88
C ALA A 7 -13.34 -29.32 18.40
N ILE A 8 -13.26 -30.53 17.85
CA ILE A 8 -13.57 -30.83 16.45
C ILE A 8 -14.72 -31.82 16.43
N SER A 9 -15.90 -31.36 16.03
CA SER A 9 -17.08 -32.19 15.85
C SER A 9 -16.92 -33.10 14.63
N HIS A 10 -16.45 -32.56 13.50
CA HIS A 10 -16.30 -33.33 12.27
C HIS A 10 -15.21 -32.80 11.34
N TYR A 11 -14.28 -33.66 10.92
CA TYR A 11 -13.34 -33.39 9.82
C TYR A 11 -12.71 -34.68 9.28
N GLY A 12 -13.17 -35.13 8.10
CA GLY A 12 -12.74 -36.42 7.54
C GLY A 12 -13.08 -37.58 8.50
N PRO A 13 -12.10 -38.40 8.93
CA PRO A 13 -12.33 -39.48 9.90
C PRO A 13 -12.45 -38.98 11.35
N LEU A 14 -12.12 -37.71 11.64
CA LEU A 14 -12.22 -37.15 12.99
C LEU A 14 -13.68 -36.89 13.34
N ARG A 15 -14.12 -37.44 14.47
CA ARG A 15 -15.46 -37.23 15.04
C ARG A 15 -15.35 -36.96 16.54
N ASP A 16 -16.07 -35.93 16.99
CA ASP A 16 -16.25 -35.58 18.41
C ASP A 16 -14.95 -35.52 19.23
N VAL A 17 -13.87 -35.02 18.61
CA VAL A 17 -12.58 -34.84 19.27
C VAL A 17 -12.68 -33.64 20.21
N ARG A 18 -12.46 -33.86 21.50
CA ARG A 18 -12.30 -32.79 22.47
C ARG A 18 -11.03 -33.00 23.28
N HIS A 19 -10.17 -32.00 23.28
CA HIS A 19 -8.89 -32.04 23.98
C HIS A 19 -8.62 -30.72 24.68
N ARG A 20 -8.14 -30.79 25.93
CA ARG A 20 -7.69 -29.62 26.69
C ARG A 20 -6.20 -29.78 26.97
N PRO A 21 -5.35 -29.08 26.19
CA PRO A 21 -3.92 -29.16 26.36
C PRO A 21 -3.49 -28.94 27.81
N GLN A 22 -2.65 -29.82 28.32
CA GLN A 22 -1.99 -29.67 29.62
C GLN A 22 -0.57 -29.13 29.44
N PRO A 23 0.04 -28.49 30.46
CA PRO A 23 1.43 -28.08 30.41
C PRO A 23 2.37 -29.25 30.09
N GLY A 24 3.42 -28.98 29.30
CA GLY A 24 4.44 -29.96 28.95
C GLY A 24 4.26 -30.62 27.58
N LEU A 25 4.97 -31.72 27.36
CA LEU A 25 4.96 -32.45 26.09
C LEU A 25 3.73 -33.34 25.99
N GLN A 26 2.94 -33.14 24.94
CA GLN A 26 1.77 -33.95 24.64
C GLN A 26 1.97 -34.71 23.34
N VAL A 27 1.76 -36.03 23.40
CA VAL A 27 1.97 -36.94 22.28
C VAL A 27 0.65 -37.53 21.83
N PHE A 28 0.28 -37.27 20.57
CA PHE A 28 -0.85 -37.91 19.90
C PHE A 28 -0.34 -39.10 19.07
N TYR A 29 -0.69 -40.31 19.47
CA TYR A 29 -0.26 -41.56 18.82
C TYR A 29 -1.47 -42.43 18.44
N GLY A 30 -1.25 -43.40 17.56
CA GLY A 30 -2.29 -44.33 17.09
C GLY A 30 -1.92 -44.98 15.75
N PRO A 31 -2.77 -45.86 15.21
CA PRO A 31 -2.56 -46.52 13.92
C PRO A 31 -2.40 -45.55 12.76
N ASN A 32 -1.86 -45.99 11.62
CA ASN A 32 -1.91 -45.19 10.40
C ASN A 32 -3.37 -44.81 10.07
N GLU A 33 -3.56 -43.64 9.46
CA GLU A 33 -4.88 -43.13 9.04
C GLU A 33 -5.90 -42.82 10.15
N SER A 34 -5.52 -42.97 11.43
CA SER A 34 -6.32 -42.53 12.60
C SER A 34 -6.61 -41.02 12.67
N GLY A 35 -6.16 -40.23 11.69
CA GLY A 35 -6.43 -38.79 11.63
C GLY A 35 -5.46 -37.91 12.43
N LYS A 36 -4.33 -38.42 12.92
CA LYS A 36 -3.31 -37.61 13.64
C LYS A 36 -2.87 -36.36 12.88
N THR A 37 -2.49 -36.50 11.61
CA THR A 37 -2.12 -35.37 10.76
C THR A 37 -3.32 -34.46 10.49
N LEU A 38 -4.51 -35.05 10.33
CA LEU A 38 -5.75 -34.30 10.09
C LEU A 38 -6.18 -33.49 11.31
N LEU A 39 -5.79 -33.89 12.53
CA LEU A 39 -6.04 -33.11 13.74
C LEU A 39 -5.29 -31.78 13.68
N ILE A 40 -4.00 -31.84 13.31
CA ILE A 40 -3.18 -30.64 13.12
C ILE A 40 -3.75 -29.80 11.98
N ASP A 41 -4.09 -30.42 10.85
CA ASP A 41 -4.68 -29.71 9.70
C ASP A 41 -6.00 -29.02 10.07
N ALA A 42 -6.83 -29.67 10.89
CA ALA A 42 -8.09 -29.10 11.36
C ALA A 42 -7.86 -27.88 12.27
N ILE A 43 -6.94 -27.98 13.23
CA ILE A 43 -6.55 -26.86 14.11
C ILE A 43 -6.08 -25.67 13.26
N LEU A 44 -5.21 -25.91 12.28
CA LEU A 44 -4.70 -24.87 11.40
C LEU A 44 -5.80 -24.23 10.55
N LYS A 45 -6.70 -25.03 9.97
CA LYS A 45 -7.84 -24.52 9.18
C LYS A 45 -8.80 -23.70 10.05
N LEU A 46 -9.08 -24.13 11.28
CA LEU A 46 -9.94 -23.38 12.19
C LEU A 46 -9.30 -22.03 12.59
N MET A 47 -7.98 -22.00 12.80
CA MET A 47 -7.26 -20.80 13.21
C MET A 47 -6.96 -19.84 12.04
N LEU A 48 -6.66 -20.34 10.84
CA LEU A 48 -6.12 -19.55 9.73
C LEU A 48 -7.05 -19.47 8.51
N GLY A 49 -8.16 -20.20 8.51
CA GLY A 49 -9.16 -20.16 7.45
C GLY A 49 -8.81 -20.99 6.21
N LYS A 50 -9.45 -20.65 5.08
CA LYS A 50 -9.45 -21.46 3.84
C LYS A 50 -8.20 -21.32 2.96
N ARG A 51 -7.35 -20.32 3.18
CA ARG A 51 -6.26 -19.96 2.24
C ARG A 51 -4.89 -20.16 2.86
N LEU A 52 -4.56 -21.43 3.13
CA LEU A 52 -3.29 -21.85 3.72
C LEU A 52 -2.22 -22.12 2.66
N LYS A 53 -1.94 -21.14 1.79
CA LYS A 53 -0.97 -21.29 0.69
C LYS A 53 0.43 -21.69 1.16
N ASP A 54 0.79 -21.30 2.38
CA ASP A 54 2.09 -21.62 2.96
C ASP A 54 2.19 -23.09 3.36
N PHE A 55 1.09 -23.80 3.59
CA PHE A 55 1.11 -25.20 4.01
C PHE A 55 0.88 -26.13 2.83
N LYS A 56 1.95 -26.78 2.35
CA LYS A 56 1.85 -27.83 1.32
C LYS A 56 0.95 -28.98 1.80
N ASP A 57 0.08 -29.49 0.93
CA ASP A 57 -0.79 -30.65 1.19
C ASP A 57 -1.67 -30.54 2.45
N ILE A 58 -2.17 -29.34 2.77
CA ILE A 58 -3.10 -29.14 3.90
C ILE A 58 -4.56 -29.48 3.54
N ASP A 59 -4.89 -29.42 2.25
CA ASP A 59 -6.23 -29.71 1.71
C ASP A 59 -6.41 -31.18 1.30
N ARG A 60 -5.96 -32.10 2.17
CA ARG A 60 -6.15 -33.56 1.97
C ARG A 60 -7.61 -33.98 2.07
N VAL A 61 -8.40 -33.24 2.84
CA VAL A 61 -9.85 -33.41 3.00
C VAL A 61 -10.52 -32.13 2.51
N THR A 62 -11.51 -32.30 1.64
CA THR A 62 -12.31 -31.20 1.10
C THR A 62 -13.17 -30.56 2.18
N GLY A 63 -13.20 -29.23 2.20
CA GLY A 63 -14.02 -28.46 3.13
C GLY A 63 -13.30 -27.97 4.38
N MET A 64 -14.08 -27.30 5.24
CA MET A 64 -13.63 -26.77 6.53
C MET A 64 -14.01 -27.74 7.66
N PRO A 65 -13.16 -27.91 8.67
CA PRO A 65 -13.53 -28.61 9.89
C PRO A 65 -14.74 -27.96 10.56
N LEU A 66 -15.64 -28.77 11.11
CA LEU A 66 -16.67 -28.31 12.03
C LEU A 66 -16.11 -28.41 13.45
N GLY A 67 -15.92 -27.27 14.10
CA GLY A 67 -15.32 -27.22 15.42
C GLY A 67 -14.87 -25.82 15.82
N ARG A 68 -14.10 -25.76 16.91
CA ARG A 68 -13.47 -24.55 17.41
C ARG A 68 -12.15 -24.84 18.11
N VAL A 69 -11.26 -23.85 18.11
CA VAL A 69 -10.05 -23.82 18.92
C VAL A 69 -10.13 -22.59 19.83
N ALA A 70 -9.96 -22.77 21.14
CA ALA A 70 -9.86 -21.68 22.09
C ALA A 70 -8.39 -21.38 22.40
N LEU A 71 -7.97 -20.13 22.23
CA LEU A 71 -6.61 -19.66 22.48
C LEU A 71 -6.63 -18.49 23.47
N ALA A 72 -5.74 -18.53 24.46
CA ALA A 72 -5.43 -17.39 25.29
C ALA A 72 -4.31 -16.53 24.65
N PHE A 73 -4.61 -15.25 24.44
CA PHE A 73 -3.67 -14.23 23.97
C PHE A 73 -3.90 -12.93 24.75
N GLU A 74 -2.83 -12.29 25.23
CA GLU A 74 -2.90 -11.06 26.05
C GLU A 74 -3.91 -11.12 27.22
N GLY A 75 -4.00 -12.28 27.88
CA GLY A 75 -4.91 -12.49 29.00
C GLY A 75 -6.38 -12.67 28.64
N LYS A 76 -6.74 -12.67 27.34
CA LYS A 76 -8.10 -12.91 26.84
C LYS A 76 -8.21 -14.22 26.09
N GLU A 77 -9.37 -14.86 26.18
CA GLU A 77 -9.67 -16.07 25.42
C GLU A 77 -10.37 -15.70 24.10
N HIS A 78 -9.87 -16.28 23.00
CA HIS A 78 -10.38 -16.09 21.65
C HIS A 78 -10.74 -17.44 21.04
N ILE A 79 -11.90 -17.49 20.39
CA ILE A 79 -12.43 -18.70 19.76
C ILE A 79 -12.24 -18.60 18.24
N PHE A 80 -11.64 -19.62 17.65
CA PHE A 80 -11.40 -19.75 16.22
C PHE A 80 -12.23 -20.90 15.66
N ASP A 81 -13.17 -20.58 14.78
CA ASP A 81 -14.11 -21.51 14.13
C ASP A 81 -13.99 -21.48 12.59
N GLY A 82 -12.92 -20.87 12.07
CA GLY A 82 -12.71 -20.59 10.66
C GLY A 82 -13.37 -19.31 10.14
N LYS A 83 -14.18 -18.62 10.94
CA LYS A 83 -14.68 -17.26 10.64
C LYS A 83 -13.81 -16.19 11.30
N THR A 84 -13.51 -16.36 12.58
CA THR A 84 -12.51 -15.56 13.28
C THR A 84 -11.14 -16.11 12.94
N LEU A 85 -10.25 -15.26 12.42
CA LEU A 85 -8.91 -15.66 12.01
C LEU A 85 -7.87 -15.22 13.05
N LEU A 86 -6.81 -16.01 13.17
CA LEU A 86 -5.69 -15.74 14.07
C LEU A 86 -5.00 -14.41 13.76
N GLU A 87 -4.88 -14.08 12.47
CA GLU A 87 -4.26 -12.84 12.00
C GLU A 87 -5.02 -11.61 12.52
N ASP A 88 -6.35 -11.66 12.56
CA ASP A 88 -7.18 -10.55 13.03
C ASP A 88 -7.02 -10.29 14.54
N VAL A 89 -6.68 -11.34 15.30
CA VAL A 89 -6.55 -11.27 16.77
C VAL A 89 -5.12 -10.99 17.21
N THR A 90 -4.14 -11.62 16.55
CA THR A 90 -2.73 -11.64 17.00
C THR A 90 -1.79 -10.89 16.06
N GLY A 91 -2.24 -10.54 14.86
CA GLY A 91 -1.38 -10.01 13.79
C GLY A 91 -0.44 -11.05 13.16
N LEU A 92 -0.49 -12.32 13.61
CA LEU A 92 0.35 -13.38 13.07
C LEU A 92 -0.25 -13.94 11.78
N SER A 93 0.55 -13.90 10.72
CA SER A 93 0.15 -14.44 9.42
C SER A 93 0.30 -15.97 9.36
N SER A 94 -0.27 -16.59 8.32
CA SER A 94 -0.07 -18.02 8.04
C SER A 94 1.41 -18.40 7.92
N SER A 95 2.22 -17.50 7.36
CA SER A 95 3.68 -17.69 7.24
C SER A 95 4.39 -17.73 8.60
N ASP A 96 3.93 -16.93 9.57
CA ASP A 96 4.46 -16.94 10.93
C ASP A 96 4.13 -18.24 11.65
N MET A 97 2.89 -18.70 11.50
CA MET A 97 2.47 -19.97 12.08
C MET A 97 3.30 -21.14 11.53
N ARG A 98 3.53 -21.18 10.21
CA ARG A 98 4.35 -22.22 9.57
C ARG A 98 5.80 -22.16 10.03
N ASN A 99 6.41 -20.98 10.04
CA ASN A 99 7.86 -20.86 10.22
C ASN A 99 8.29 -20.92 11.70
N LEU A 100 7.42 -20.57 12.65
CA LEU A 100 7.79 -20.49 14.08
C LEU A 100 7.17 -21.61 14.94
N PHE A 101 5.92 -21.97 14.70
CA PHE A 101 5.16 -22.79 15.64
C PHE A 101 4.85 -24.19 15.14
N VAL A 102 4.83 -24.41 13.82
CA VAL A 102 4.30 -25.64 13.22
C VAL A 102 5.33 -26.31 12.33
N ILE A 103 5.92 -27.39 12.84
CA ILE A 103 6.76 -28.29 12.05
C ILE A 103 5.89 -29.45 11.55
N ARG A 104 5.73 -29.57 10.23
CA ARG A 104 4.91 -30.61 9.59
C ARG A 104 5.76 -31.45 8.65
N ASN A 105 5.52 -32.77 8.59
CA ASN A 105 6.18 -33.67 7.63
C ASN A 105 7.72 -33.61 7.65
N LYS A 106 8.34 -33.32 8.80
CA LYS A 106 9.78 -33.09 8.94
C LYS A 106 10.29 -31.89 8.11
N ASP A 107 9.40 -31.01 7.67
CA ASP A 107 9.76 -29.76 7.01
C ASP A 107 10.33 -28.78 8.05
N LEU A 108 11.65 -28.69 8.08
CA LEU A 108 12.40 -27.71 8.86
C LEU A 108 12.80 -26.49 8.02
N GLN A 109 12.36 -26.42 6.75
CA GLN A 109 12.70 -25.32 5.88
C GLN A 109 11.82 -24.11 6.19
N ILE A 110 12.46 -22.95 6.36
CA ILE A 110 11.77 -21.68 6.49
C ILE A 110 11.46 -21.17 5.08
N SER A 111 10.18 -21.00 4.77
CA SER A 111 9.78 -20.47 3.47
C SER A 111 10.09 -18.97 3.39
N GLY A 112 10.67 -18.53 2.28
CA GLY A 112 11.04 -17.11 2.08
C GLY A 112 12.09 -16.62 3.08
N GLN A 113 13.05 -17.48 3.45
CA GLN A 113 13.97 -17.30 4.57
C GLN A 113 14.60 -15.89 4.68
N ALA A 114 15.12 -15.33 3.58
CA ALA A 114 15.74 -14.00 3.59
C ALA A 114 14.73 -12.89 3.96
N ASP A 115 13.58 -12.87 3.28
CA ASP A 115 12.52 -11.87 3.51
C ASP A 115 11.85 -12.04 4.88
N TYR A 116 11.72 -13.29 5.33
CA TYR A 116 11.12 -13.66 6.59
C TYR A 116 12.02 -13.25 7.77
N PHE A 117 13.32 -13.56 7.71
CA PHE A 117 14.26 -13.13 8.74
C PHE A 117 14.42 -11.62 8.81
N SER A 118 14.42 -10.93 7.66
CA SER A 118 14.35 -9.47 7.67
C SER A 118 13.09 -8.97 8.38
N ARG A 119 11.95 -9.68 8.30
CA ARG A 119 10.69 -9.27 8.95
C ARG A 119 10.75 -9.43 10.45
N ILE A 120 11.22 -10.58 10.88
CA ILE A 120 11.39 -10.86 12.30
C ILE A 120 12.40 -9.88 12.88
N ASN A 121 13.52 -9.62 12.19
CA ASN A 121 14.51 -8.68 12.65
C ASN A 121 13.90 -7.27 12.79
N ASP A 122 13.16 -6.80 11.78
CA ASP A 122 12.41 -5.53 11.84
C ASP A 122 11.44 -5.49 13.04
N GLN A 123 10.67 -6.57 13.28
CA GLN A 123 9.73 -6.66 14.40
C GLN A 123 10.42 -6.72 15.77
N LEU A 124 11.50 -7.50 15.92
CA LEU A 124 12.24 -7.65 17.16
C LEU A 124 13.02 -6.39 17.53
N THR A 125 13.55 -5.67 16.54
CA THR A 125 14.27 -4.40 16.74
C THR A 125 13.32 -3.21 16.83
N GLY A 126 12.03 -3.39 16.55
CA GLY A 126 11.06 -2.30 16.41
C GLY A 126 11.36 -1.37 15.22
N MET A 127 12.23 -1.78 14.30
CA MET A 127 12.62 -1.00 13.15
C MET A 127 11.62 -1.22 12.02
N GLU A 128 10.79 -0.22 11.73
CA GLU A 128 9.85 -0.24 10.60
C GLU A 128 10.54 0.01 9.24
N GLY A 129 11.75 -0.52 9.01
CA GLY A 129 12.60 -0.19 7.85
C GLY A 129 11.92 -0.45 6.50
N ARG A 130 11.21 -1.57 6.36
CA ARG A 130 10.43 -1.86 5.14
C ARG A 130 9.20 -0.97 4.99
N ARG A 131 8.50 -0.66 6.08
CA ARG A 131 7.34 0.23 6.03
C ARG A 131 7.78 1.64 5.62
N LEU A 132 8.88 2.15 6.18
CA LEU A 132 9.48 3.43 5.80
C LEU A 132 9.92 3.43 4.34
N THR A 133 10.51 2.35 3.86
CA THR A 133 10.89 2.22 2.44
C THR A 133 9.66 2.28 1.53
N LYS A 134 8.60 1.55 1.87
CA LYS A 134 7.34 1.56 1.12
C LYS A 134 6.65 2.94 1.18
N LEU A 135 6.62 3.58 2.33
CA LEU A 135 6.08 4.93 2.49
C LEU A 135 6.87 5.94 1.65
N LYS A 136 8.20 5.84 1.66
CA LYS A 136 9.09 6.67 0.84
C LYS A 136 8.79 6.50 -0.65
N GLU A 137 8.53 5.29 -1.12
CA GLU A 137 8.12 5.05 -2.52
C GLU A 137 6.75 5.63 -2.85
N ILE A 138 5.76 5.47 -1.96
CA ILE A 138 4.43 6.05 -2.14
C ILE A 138 4.53 7.58 -2.23
N VAL A 139 5.22 8.21 -1.28
CA VAL A 139 5.42 9.67 -1.26
C VAL A 139 6.16 10.13 -2.51
N ARG A 140 7.21 9.41 -2.93
CA ARG A 140 7.95 9.73 -4.16
C ARG A 140 7.05 9.67 -5.40
N ASN A 141 6.25 8.62 -5.52
CA ASN A 141 5.39 8.43 -6.69
C ASN A 141 4.23 9.44 -6.71
N GLN A 142 3.60 9.71 -5.56
CA GLN A 142 2.55 10.73 -5.45
C GLN A 142 3.10 12.14 -5.70
N GLY A 143 4.26 12.46 -5.14
CA GLY A 143 4.96 13.73 -5.37
C GLY A 143 5.64 13.83 -6.73
N ARG A 144 5.57 12.78 -7.56
CA ARG A 144 6.23 12.69 -8.88
C ARG A 144 7.71 13.08 -8.83
N MET A 145 8.39 12.70 -7.75
CA MET A 145 9.75 13.09 -7.44
C MET A 145 10.76 12.16 -8.10
N THR A 146 11.99 12.63 -8.25
CA THR A 146 13.12 11.79 -8.67
C THR A 146 13.55 10.84 -7.54
N ARG A 147 14.53 9.98 -7.84
CA ARG A 147 15.23 9.20 -6.81
C ARG A 147 16.00 10.14 -5.88
N ALA A 148 16.11 9.76 -4.61
CA ALA A 148 16.84 10.55 -3.59
C ALA A 148 18.32 10.82 -3.92
N SER A 149 18.92 10.08 -4.85
CA SER A 149 20.29 10.29 -5.34
C SER A 149 20.38 11.30 -6.50
N SER A 150 19.26 11.80 -7.00
CA SER A 150 19.21 12.77 -8.09
C SER A 150 19.23 14.20 -7.55
N ALA A 151 19.96 15.09 -8.23
CA ALA A 151 20.00 16.50 -7.88
C ALA A 151 18.69 17.25 -8.19
N ALA A 152 17.86 16.72 -9.09
CA ALA A 152 16.58 17.33 -9.45
C ALA A 152 15.48 16.88 -8.47
N GLN A 153 14.59 17.79 -8.04
CA GLN A 153 13.52 17.46 -7.08
C GLN A 153 12.31 16.75 -7.74
N LEU A 154 11.96 17.15 -8.96
CA LEU A 154 10.81 16.64 -9.70
C LEU A 154 11.25 15.78 -10.88
N SER A 155 10.47 14.73 -11.17
CA SER A 155 10.78 13.83 -12.26
C SER A 155 10.56 14.49 -13.61
N LYS A 156 11.51 14.26 -14.52
CA LYS A 156 11.42 14.56 -15.94
C LYS A 156 11.14 13.29 -16.75
N SER A 157 10.61 12.24 -16.13
CA SER A 157 10.23 11.04 -16.87
C SER A 157 8.88 11.21 -17.55
N GLN A 158 8.69 10.50 -18.66
CA GLN A 158 7.40 10.42 -19.35
C GLN A 158 6.30 9.83 -18.44
N ASP A 159 6.65 8.90 -17.55
CA ASP A 159 5.72 8.29 -16.59
C ASP A 159 5.06 9.30 -15.65
N PHE A 160 5.72 10.44 -15.43
CA PHE A 160 5.20 11.54 -14.62
C PHE A 160 4.81 12.75 -15.46
N ASP A 161 4.59 12.54 -16.76
CA ASP A 161 4.13 13.55 -17.72
C ASP A 161 5.03 14.80 -17.73
N TRP A 162 6.35 14.55 -17.65
CA TRP A 162 7.38 15.59 -17.74
C TRP A 162 7.19 16.75 -16.74
N ILE A 163 6.65 16.46 -15.55
CA ILE A 163 6.26 17.49 -14.58
C ILE A 163 7.42 18.43 -14.23
N GLY A 164 8.65 17.92 -14.15
CA GLY A 164 9.83 18.74 -13.91
C GLY A 164 10.09 19.78 -15.02
N ASP A 165 9.83 19.43 -16.28
CA ASP A 165 9.99 20.37 -17.40
C ASP A 165 8.83 21.37 -17.47
N LYS A 166 7.61 20.95 -17.12
CA LYS A 166 6.45 21.85 -17.05
C LYS A 166 6.63 22.91 -15.97
N VAL A 167 7.13 22.54 -14.79
CA VAL A 167 7.42 23.49 -13.72
C VAL A 167 8.52 24.48 -14.13
N ALA A 168 9.61 23.98 -14.72
CA ALA A 168 10.68 24.85 -15.21
C ALA A 168 10.20 25.83 -16.30
N ALA A 169 9.34 25.38 -17.22
CA ALA A 169 8.75 26.23 -18.24
C ALA A 169 7.82 27.30 -17.62
N ALA A 170 7.02 26.93 -16.62
CA ALA A 170 6.15 27.85 -15.90
C ALA A 170 6.94 28.91 -15.11
N GLU A 171 8.04 28.52 -14.46
CA GLU A 171 8.94 29.45 -13.77
C GLU A 171 9.57 30.45 -14.74
N LYS A 172 10.03 29.97 -15.90
CA LYS A 172 10.59 30.83 -16.95
C LYS A 172 9.54 31.83 -17.46
N LEU A 173 8.34 31.34 -17.78
CA LEU A 173 7.23 32.21 -18.22
C LEU A 173 6.86 33.24 -17.15
N ALA A 174 6.82 32.84 -15.88
CA ALA A 174 6.53 33.74 -14.77
C ALA A 174 7.61 34.82 -14.58
N ALA A 175 8.86 34.53 -14.93
CA ALA A 175 9.94 35.50 -14.96
C ALA A 175 9.80 36.48 -16.14
N GLU A 176 9.54 35.95 -17.34
CA GLU A 176 9.29 36.75 -18.55
C GLU A 176 8.11 37.71 -18.37
N ILE A 177 7.00 37.25 -17.78
CA ILE A 177 5.84 38.10 -17.47
C ILE A 177 6.22 39.22 -16.50
N ARG A 178 7.00 38.92 -15.45
CA ARG A 178 7.44 39.92 -14.48
C ARG A 178 8.32 40.98 -15.12
N GLU A 179 9.25 40.56 -15.98
CA GLU A 179 10.12 41.47 -16.72
C GLU A 179 9.32 42.37 -17.67
N TYR A 180 8.38 41.79 -18.42
CA TYR A 180 7.50 42.55 -19.30
C TYR A 180 6.66 43.60 -18.56
N LEU A 181 6.11 43.25 -17.40
CA LEU A 181 5.33 44.18 -16.57
C LEU A 181 6.17 45.36 -16.08
N GLU A 182 7.43 45.13 -15.70
CA GLU A 182 8.33 46.21 -15.29
C GLU A 182 8.76 47.09 -16.48
N GLN A 183 9.02 46.49 -17.65
CA GLN A 183 9.28 47.26 -18.88
C GLN A 183 8.08 48.11 -19.29
N ALA A 184 6.87 47.58 -19.19
CA ALA A 184 5.65 48.30 -19.51
C ALA A 184 5.41 49.49 -18.56
N ARG A 185 5.66 49.30 -17.27
CA ARG A 185 5.58 50.37 -16.25
C ARG A 185 6.60 51.48 -16.49
N THR A 186 7.86 51.10 -16.70
CA THR A 186 8.96 52.07 -16.91
C THR A 186 8.82 52.82 -18.23
N GLY A 187 8.40 52.12 -19.29
CA GLY A 187 8.16 52.72 -20.61
C GLY A 187 6.88 53.55 -20.72
N GLN A 188 6.05 53.62 -19.67
CA GLN A 188 4.71 54.23 -19.71
C GLN A 188 3.90 53.75 -20.93
N LEU A 189 4.01 52.47 -21.29
CA LEU A 189 3.43 51.95 -22.53
C LEU A 189 1.92 52.21 -22.59
N ASP A 190 1.21 52.08 -21.47
CA ASP A 190 -0.22 52.40 -21.36
C ASP A 190 -0.54 53.86 -21.75
N ALA A 191 0.34 54.81 -21.42
CA ALA A 191 0.16 56.22 -21.74
C ALA A 191 0.49 56.51 -23.21
N LEU A 192 1.51 55.84 -23.75
CA LEU A 192 1.87 55.90 -25.18
C LEU A 192 0.77 55.30 -26.06
N GLU A 193 0.19 54.18 -25.64
CA GLU A 193 -0.90 53.50 -26.35
C GLU A 193 -2.16 54.37 -26.40
N ARG A 194 -2.53 55.00 -25.27
CA ARG A 194 -3.62 56.01 -25.23
C ARG A 194 -3.36 57.18 -26.19
N ARG A 195 -2.14 57.75 -26.19
CA ARG A 195 -1.78 58.86 -27.10
C ARG A 195 -1.83 58.47 -28.57
N LEU A 196 -1.40 57.25 -28.90
CA LEU A 196 -1.43 56.75 -30.27
C LEU A 196 -2.87 56.60 -30.77
N GLU A 197 -3.76 56.12 -29.91
CA GLU A 197 -5.17 55.93 -30.23
C GLU A 197 -5.93 57.26 -30.35
N GLU A 198 -5.64 58.23 -29.47
CA GLU A 198 -6.13 59.61 -29.60
C GLU A 198 -5.67 60.27 -30.92
N SER A 199 -4.39 60.12 -31.26
CA SER A 199 -3.82 60.66 -32.50
C SER A 199 -4.46 60.04 -33.74
N ARG A 200 -4.77 58.73 -33.72
CA ARG A 200 -5.51 58.05 -34.80
C ARG A 200 -6.92 58.60 -34.96
N ARG A 201 -7.63 58.83 -33.85
CA ARG A 201 -8.99 59.41 -33.89
C ARG A 201 -8.98 60.82 -34.47
N LEU A 202 -8.00 61.65 -34.08
CA LEU A 202 -7.83 63.00 -34.64
C LEU A 202 -7.54 62.97 -36.14
N LEU A 203 -6.65 62.09 -36.59
CA LEU A 203 -6.36 61.91 -38.02
C LEU A 203 -7.60 61.51 -38.82
N GLN A 204 -8.41 60.59 -38.31
CA GLN A 204 -9.66 60.21 -38.96
C GLN A 204 -10.66 61.37 -39.02
N ALA A 205 -10.77 62.16 -37.95
CA ALA A 205 -11.66 63.33 -37.92
C ALA A 205 -11.21 64.40 -38.94
N ILE A 206 -9.92 64.71 -38.99
CA ILE A 206 -9.35 65.68 -39.95
C ILE A 206 -9.55 65.19 -41.38
N ASN A 207 -9.29 63.91 -41.67
CA ASN A 207 -9.50 63.35 -43.01
C ASN A 207 -10.96 63.41 -43.45
N ARG A 208 -11.92 63.17 -42.54
CA ARG A 208 -13.35 63.38 -42.84
C ARG A 208 -13.64 64.84 -43.17
N GLN A 209 -13.12 65.78 -42.38
CA GLN A 209 -13.29 67.20 -42.65
C GLN A 209 -12.71 67.63 -44.01
N ILE A 210 -11.55 67.08 -44.40
CA ILE A 210 -10.95 67.33 -45.72
C ILE A 210 -11.89 66.79 -46.82
N GLN A 211 -12.38 65.56 -46.68
CA GLN A 211 -13.33 64.98 -47.65
C GLN A 211 -14.62 65.80 -47.77
N ASP A 212 -15.17 66.25 -46.65
CA ASP A 212 -16.38 67.09 -46.63
C ASP A 212 -16.14 68.44 -47.33
N GLN A 213 -14.94 69.03 -47.16
CA GLN A 213 -14.56 70.28 -47.83
C GLN A 213 -14.28 70.10 -49.34
N GLU A 214 -13.75 68.95 -49.75
CA GLU A 214 -13.53 68.62 -51.16
C GLU A 214 -14.85 68.35 -51.91
N MET A 215 -15.85 67.77 -51.23
CA MET A 215 -17.19 67.57 -51.81
C MET A 215 -18.06 68.84 -51.86
N ALA A 216 -17.69 69.88 -51.12
CA ALA A 216 -18.39 71.17 -51.09
C ALA A 216 -17.89 72.19 -52.13
N LYS A 217 -16.88 71.84 -52.93
CA LYS A 217 -16.40 72.59 -54.10
C LYS A 217 -17.00 72.07 -55.39
#